data_AF-A0AAE9ZLD2-F1
#
_entry.id   AF-A0AAE9ZLD2-F1
#
_cell.length_a   1.000
_cell.length_b   1.000
_cell.length_c   1.000
_cell.angle_alpha   90.00
_cell.angle_beta   90.00
_cell.angle_gamma   90.00
#
_symmetry.space_group_name_H-M   'P 1'
#
loop_
_entity.id
_entity.type
_entity.pdbx_description
1 polymer ?
#
loop_
_entity_poly.entity_id
_entity_poly.type
_entity_poly.pdbx_seq_one_letter_code
_entity_poly.pdbx_strand_id
1 'polypeptide(L)' 'MCVTPASEFFWIGLALFAAVGFVCFRVGHRFWRDASSASNAEQWAEVFNDHGPPMMNCSLWLLILILAGVSCGLL' A
#
# COMPACT_ATOMS: atom_id res chain seq x y z
N MET A 1 8.32 22.52 0.29
CA MET A 1 7.25 23.45 0.70
C MET A 1 6.21 22.60 1.38
N CYS A 2 6.20 22.55 2.70
CA CYS A 2 5.29 21.68 3.45
C CYS A 2 3.91 22.34 3.44
N VAL A 3 2.89 21.55 3.13
CA VAL A 3 1.51 22.04 3.02
C VAL A 3 0.92 22.12 4.42
N THR A 4 0.43 23.29 4.82
CA THR A 4 -0.21 23.46 6.14
C THR A 4 -1.51 22.65 6.21
N PRO A 5 -1.93 22.17 7.40
CA PRO A 5 -3.21 21.46 7.55
C PRO A 5 -4.44 22.32 7.22
N ALA A 6 -4.26 23.64 7.12
CA ALA A 6 -5.27 24.58 6.64
C ALA A 6 -5.41 24.59 5.11
N SER A 7 -4.49 23.96 4.38
CA SER A 7 -4.49 23.92 2.92
C SER A 7 -5.18 22.67 2.38
N GLU A 8 -5.96 22.86 1.33
CA GLU A 8 -6.71 21.82 0.61
C GLU A 8 -5.79 20.69 0.13
N PHE A 9 -4.55 21.03 -0.26
CA PHE A 9 -3.54 20.07 -0.69
C PHE A 9 -3.12 19.08 0.40
N PHE A 10 -3.25 19.43 1.69
CA PHE A 10 -2.94 18.53 2.80
C PHE A 10 -3.99 17.41 2.88
N TRP A 11 -5.27 17.79 2.80
CA TRP A 11 -6.38 16.83 2.81
C TRP A 11 -6.42 15.96 1.57
N ILE A 12 -6.06 16.50 0.39
CA ILE A 12 -5.90 15.71 -0.83
C ILE A 12 -4.77 14.67 -0.66
N GLY A 13 -3.62 15.08 -0.11
CA GLY A 13 -2.51 14.17 0.18
C GLY A 13 -2.89 13.07 1.17
N LEU A 14 -3.61 13.42 2.25
CA LEU A 14 -4.12 12.48 3.24
C LEU A 14 -5.15 11.50 2.64
N ALA A 15 -6.06 11.99 1.81
CA ALA A 15 -7.05 11.15 1.13
C ALA A 15 -6.38 10.17 0.15
N LEU A 16 -5.36 10.61 -0.57
CA LEU A 16 -4.54 9.73 -1.42
C LEU A 16 -3.79 8.70 -0.59
N PHE A 17 -3.23 9.09 0.56
CA PHE A 17 -2.61 8.15 1.51
C PHE A 17 -3.59 7.08 1.97
N ALA A 18 -4.78 7.49 2.41
CA ALA A 18 -5.82 6.57 2.85
C ALA A 18 -6.30 5.66 1.71
N ALA A 19 -6.46 6.20 0.50
CA ALA A 19 -6.88 5.43 -0.68
C ALA A 19 -5.83 4.38 -1.06
N VAL A 20 -4.56 4.75 -1.14
CA VAL A 20 -3.45 3.82 -1.43
C VAL A 20 -3.36 2.77 -0.32
N GLY A 21 -3.42 3.18 0.95
CA GLY A 21 -3.45 2.26 2.09
C GLY A 21 -4.59 1.26 2.02
N PHE A 22 -5.80 1.70 1.65
CA PHE A 22 -6.96 0.82 1.49
C PHE A 22 -6.81 -0.16 0.32
N VAL A 23 -6.30 0.30 -0.83
CA VAL A 23 -6.01 -0.56 -1.98
C VAL A 23 -4.99 -1.63 -1.58
N CYS A 24 -3.91 -1.23 -0.91
CA CYS A 24 -2.86 -2.16 -0.49
C CYS A 24 -3.31 -3.13 0.59
N PHE A 25 -4.16 -2.68 1.52
CA PHE A 25 -4.81 -3.56 2.48
C PHE A 25 -5.66 -4.63 1.78
N ARG A 26 -6.43 -4.25 0.76
CA ARG A 26 -7.22 -5.22 -0.03
C ARG A 26 -6.36 -6.22 -0.80
N VAL A 27 -5.25 -5.78 -1.38
CA VAL A 27 -4.29 -6.66 -2.07
C VAL A 27 -3.69 -7.64 -1.07
N GLY A 28 -3.21 -7.16 0.09
CA GLY A 28 -2.67 -8.03 1.15
C GLY A 28 -3.70 -9.01 1.71
N HIS A 29 -4.95 -8.57 1.89
CA HIS A 29 -6.03 -9.44 2.35
C HIS A 29 -6.35 -10.53 1.32
N ARG A 30 -6.37 -10.21 0.02
CA ARG A 30 -6.57 -11.22 -1.05
C ARG A 30 -5.44 -12.23 -1.06
N PHE A 31 -4.20 -11.77 -1.01
CA PHE A 31 -3.05 -12.66 -0.90
C PHE A 31 -3.15 -13.55 0.33
N TRP A 32 -3.46 -13.00 1.50
CA TRP A 32 -3.56 -13.78 2.73
C TRP A 32 -4.64 -14.86 2.62
N ARG A 33 -5.80 -14.50 2.06
CA ARG A 33 -6.90 -15.44 1.83
C ARG A 33 -6.46 -16.56 0.88
N ASP A 34 -5.84 -16.23 -0.24
CA ASP A 34 -5.47 -17.20 -1.26
C ASP A 34 -4.30 -18.07 -0.79
N ALA A 35 -3.32 -17.49 -0.10
CA ALA A 35 -2.22 -18.19 0.56
C ALA A 35 -2.71 -19.13 1.68
N SER A 36 -3.72 -18.71 2.46
CA SER A 36 -4.33 -19.57 3.49
C SER A 36 -5.09 -20.76 2.92
N SER A 37 -5.55 -20.66 1.66
CA SER A 37 -6.23 -21.74 0.94
C SER A 37 -5.27 -22.65 0.17
N ALA A 38 -4.01 -22.24 0.00
CA ALA A 38 -3.00 -23.02 -0.70
C ALA A 38 -2.52 -24.18 0.18
N SER A 39 -2.73 -25.40 -0.30
CA SER A 39 -2.35 -26.63 0.42
C SER A 39 -0.96 -27.15 0.03
N ASN A 40 -0.42 -26.69 -1.11
CA ASN A 40 0.79 -27.25 -1.71
C ASN A 40 1.80 -26.14 -2.05
N ALA A 41 3.10 -26.48 -2.13
CA ALA A 41 4.17 -25.53 -2.44
C ALA A 41 4.02 -24.85 -3.82
N GLU A 42 3.47 -25.57 -4.82
CA GLU A 42 3.20 -25.02 -6.15
C GLU A 42 2.12 -23.94 -6.11
N GLN A 43 1.03 -24.17 -5.38
CA GLN A 43 -0.04 -23.18 -5.20
C GLN A 43 0.46 -21.94 -4.44
N TRP A 44 1.34 -22.13 -3.46
CA TRP A 44 2.01 -21.01 -2.79
C TRP A 44 2.86 -20.19 -3.77
N ALA A 45 3.61 -20.85 -4.65
CA ALA A 45 4.41 -20.16 -5.68
C ALA A 45 3.52 -19.40 -6.67
N GLU A 46 2.40 -19.99 -7.07
CA GLU A 46 1.41 -19.37 -7.98
C GLU A 46 0.77 -18.13 -7.34
N VAL A 47 0.33 -18.23 -6.08
CA VAL A 47 -0.21 -17.10 -5.31
C VAL A 47 0.83 -15.98 -5.17
N PHE A 48 2.09 -16.32 -4.90
CA PHE A 48 3.18 -15.33 -4.84
C PHE A 48 3.49 -14.69 -6.20
N ASN A 49 3.36 -15.42 -7.30
CA ASN A 49 3.60 -14.87 -8.63
C ASN A 49 2.47 -13.92 -9.06
N ASP A 50 1.22 -14.29 -8.76
CA ASP A 50 0.05 -13.47 -9.07
C ASP A 50 -0.05 -12.21 -8.19
N HIS A 51 0.29 -12.33 -6.90
CA HIS A 51 0.15 -11.24 -5.93
C HIS A 51 1.46 -10.49 -5.64
N GLY A 52 2.61 -11.03 -6.07
CA GLY A 52 3.93 -10.42 -5.87
C GLY A 52 4.06 -9.05 -6.54
N PRO A 53 3.83 -8.92 -7.87
CA PRO A 53 3.88 -7.64 -8.56
C PRO A 53 2.96 -6.56 -7.95
N PRO A 54 1.66 -6.82 -7.66
CA PRO A 54 0.80 -5.81 -7.06
C PRO A 54 1.20 -5.48 -5.61
N MET A 55 1.68 -6.44 -4.82
CA MET A 55 2.23 -6.14 -3.49
C MET A 55 3.46 -5.25 -3.55
N MET A 56 4.40 -5.55 -4.43
CA MET A 56 5.65 -4.79 -4.54
C MET A 56 5.39 -3.35 -4.96
N ASN A 57 4.46 -3.15 -5.91
CA ASN A 57 3.98 -1.83 -6.29
C ASN A 57 3.32 -1.10 -5.11
N CYS A 58 2.46 -1.78 -4.35
CA CYS A 58 1.81 -1.22 -3.17
C CYS A 58 2.78 -0.77 -2.08
N SER A 59 3.78 -1.59 -1.78
CA SER A 59 4.86 -1.27 -0.84
C SER A 59 5.66 -0.05 -1.29
N LEU A 60 5.93 0.07 -2.60
CA LEU A 60 6.65 1.21 -3.18
C LEU A 60 5.86 2.51 -3.03
N TRP A 61 4.56 2.50 -3.33
CA TRP A 61 3.71 3.68 -3.17
C TRP A 61 3.57 4.11 -1.71
N LEU A 62 3.37 3.15 -0.80
CA LEU A 62 3.35 3.44 0.63
C LEU A 62 4.68 4.06 1.10
N LEU A 63 5.82 3.52 0.65
CA LEU A 63 7.13 4.05 0.98
C LEU A 63 7.30 5.51 0.48
N ILE A 64 6.93 5.77 -0.78
CA ILE A 64 7.00 7.12 -1.37
C ILE A 64 6.14 8.10 -0.56
N LEU A 65 4.92 7.70 -0.20
CA LEU A 65 4.01 8.55 0.55
C LEU A 65 4.48 8.78 1.99
N ILE A 66 5.07 7.78 2.64
CA ILE A 66 5.69 7.92 3.97
C ILE A 66 6.88 8.88 3.89
N LEU A 67 7.77 8.73 2.91
CA LEU A 67 8.91 9.63 2.71
C LEU A 67 8.44 11.07 2.42
N ALA A 68 7.36 11.24 1.65
CA ALA A 68 6.73 12.54 1.43
C ALA A 68 6.16 13.13 2.72
N GLY A 69 5.54 12.31 3.58
CA GLY A 69 5.03 12.73 4.89
C GLY A 69 6.15 13.12 5.87
N VAL A 70 7.19 12.29 5.98
CA VAL A 70 8.36 12.53 6.84
C VAL A 70 9.12 13.78 6.43
N SER A 71 9.36 13.97 5.12
CA SER A 71 9.99 15.20 4.61
C SER A 71 9.15 16.46 4.85
N CYS A 72 7.85 16.30 5.10
CA CYS A 72 6.95 17.38 5.49
C CYS A 72 6.77 17.55 7.02
N GLY A 73 7.37 16.69 7.85
CA GLY A 73 7.24 16.72 9.32
C GLY A 73 5.86 16.32 9.84
N LEU A 74 5.10 15.55 9.04
CA LEU A 74 3.75 15.07 9.38
C LEU A 74 3.73 13.72 10.12
N LEU A 75 4.89 13.08 10.23
CA LEU A 75 5.18 11.81 10.90
C LEU A 75 6.37 12.04 11.83
#